data_AF-A0A6C0B4C3-F1
#
_entry.id   AF-A0A6C0B4C3-F1
#
_cell.length_a   1.000
_cell.length_b   1.000
_cell.length_c   1.000
_cell.angle_alpha   90.00
_cell.angle_beta   90.00
_cell.angle_gamma   90.00
#
_symmetry.space_group_name_H-M   'P 1'
#
loop_
_entity.id
_entity.type
_entity.pdbx_description
1 polymer ?
#
loop_
_entity_poly.entity_id
_entity_poly.type
_entity_poly.pdbx_seq_one_letter_code
_entity_poly.pdbx_strand_id
1 'polypeptide(L)'
;MYWPKRYFSGLTQKQNKQRKSTATRRRAMSWKDPRAYRPFKTDQGVKTRTSKYVREWKKKFPNAHGLQAYSKATGVPLPIVRASYNRGMAAWRTGHRPGATQQQWGYARAASMLTCGKTHYTTDADLVKKAKKTSKARAWFRKTCKN
;
A
#
# COMPACT_ATOMS: atom_id res chain seq x y z
N MET A 1 -15.78 13.77 3.53
CA MET A 1 -14.61 12.87 3.42
C MET A 1 -14.98 11.65 2.60
N TYR A 2 -14.18 11.31 1.58
CA TYR A 2 -14.44 10.18 0.70
C TYR A 2 -13.65 8.93 1.12
N TRP A 3 -14.35 7.80 1.32
CA TRP A 3 -13.72 6.48 1.46
C TRP A 3 -14.04 5.62 0.23
N PRO A 4 -13.05 4.89 -0.32
CA PRO A 4 -13.30 4.01 -1.47
C PRO A 4 -14.36 2.95 -1.15
N LYS A 5 -15.30 2.72 -2.08
CA LYS A 5 -16.35 1.68 -1.94
C LYS A 5 -15.79 0.31 -1.54
N ARG A 6 -14.60 -0.05 -2.04
CA ARG A 6 -13.90 -1.31 -1.73
C ARG A 6 -13.51 -1.50 -0.27
N TYR A 7 -13.53 -0.46 0.56
CA TYR A 7 -13.25 -0.56 2.00
C TYR A 7 -14.44 -1.12 2.79
N PHE A 8 -15.60 -1.26 2.16
CA PHE A 8 -16.88 -1.67 2.77
C PHE A 8 -17.51 -2.90 2.07
N SER A 9 -16.83 -3.42 1.03
CA SER A 9 -17.35 -4.53 0.24
C SER A 9 -17.32 -5.83 1.03
N GLY A 10 -18.43 -6.58 1.01
CA GLY A 10 -18.58 -7.86 1.72
C GLY A 10 -18.89 -7.72 3.21
N LEU A 11 -19.29 -6.52 3.67
CA LEU A 11 -19.66 -6.25 5.06
C LEU A 11 -21.12 -5.81 5.17
N THR A 12 -21.74 -6.09 6.31
CA THR A 12 -23.10 -5.62 6.63
C THR A 12 -23.14 -4.11 6.86
N GLN A 13 -24.34 -3.51 6.82
CA GLN A 13 -24.51 -2.08 7.09
C GLN A 13 -24.00 -1.69 8.49
N LYS A 14 -24.26 -2.52 9.51
CA LYS A 14 -23.77 -2.32 10.88
C LYS A 14 -22.24 -2.34 10.94
N GLN A 15 -21.60 -3.31 10.30
CA GLN A 15 -20.14 -3.38 10.20
C GLN A 15 -19.57 -2.16 9.46
N ASN A 16 -20.22 -1.70 8.39
CA ASN A 16 -19.79 -0.52 7.65
C ASN A 16 -19.87 0.77 8.50
N LYS A 17 -20.93 0.94 9.30
CA LYS A 17 -21.03 2.06 10.26
C LYS A 17 -19.92 2.00 11.31
N GLN A 18 -19.67 0.82 11.88
CA GLN A 18 -18.58 0.61 12.84
C GLN A 18 -17.20 0.88 12.22
N ARG A 19 -16.97 0.45 10.97
CA ARG A 19 -15.73 0.65 10.25
C ARG A 19 -15.46 2.13 9.98
N LYS A 20 -16.49 2.88 9.55
CA LYS A 20 -16.43 4.34 9.41
C LYS A 20 -16.08 5.02 10.73
N SER A 21 -16.80 4.70 11.81
CA SER A 21 -16.52 5.24 13.15
C SER A 21 -15.09 4.96 13.61
N THR A 22 -14.62 3.72 13.45
CA THR A 22 -13.26 3.32 13.80
C THR A 22 -12.21 4.09 13.00
N ALA A 23 -12.40 4.22 11.68
CA ALA A 23 -11.53 4.97 10.79
C ALA A 23 -11.46 6.46 11.16
N THR A 24 -12.61 7.09 11.43
CA THR A 24 -12.70 8.49 11.85
C THR A 24 -11.97 8.72 13.17
N ARG A 25 -12.22 7.89 14.19
CA ARG A 25 -11.54 7.96 15.48
C ARG A 25 -10.02 7.83 15.34
N ARG A 26 -9.56 6.84 14.55
CA ARG A 26 -8.12 6.63 14.34
C ARG A 26 -7.45 7.71 13.52
N ARG A 27 -8.20 8.40 12.65
CA ARG A 27 -7.68 9.57 11.93
C ARG A 27 -7.32 10.71 12.88
N ALA A 28 -8.11 10.90 13.95
CA ALA A 28 -7.84 11.90 14.98
C ALA A 28 -6.67 11.50 15.92
N MET A 29 -6.29 10.22 15.95
CA MET A 29 -5.13 9.76 16.73
C MET A 29 -3.82 10.15 16.08
N SER A 30 -2.82 10.42 16.93
CA SER A 30 -1.43 10.57 16.50
C SER A 30 -0.95 9.34 15.76
N TRP A 31 -0.15 9.54 14.71
CA TRP A 31 0.52 8.44 14.01
C TRP A 31 1.56 7.73 14.87
N LYS A 32 1.96 8.33 16.00
CA LYS A 32 2.85 7.71 16.98
C LYS A 32 2.10 6.77 17.95
N ASP A 33 0.77 6.82 17.99
CA ASP A 33 -0.03 5.99 18.89
C ASP A 33 -0.14 4.56 18.35
N PRO A 34 0.43 3.53 19.03
CA PRO A 34 0.37 2.15 18.57
C PRO A 34 -1.08 1.62 18.50
N ARG A 35 -2.02 2.18 19.28
CA ARG A 35 -3.44 1.79 19.26
C ARG A 35 -4.11 2.10 17.92
N ALA A 36 -3.58 3.07 17.16
CA ALA A 36 -4.07 3.36 15.82
C ALA A 36 -3.83 2.18 14.85
N TYR A 37 -2.86 1.32 15.14
CA TYR A 37 -2.42 0.23 14.26
C TYR A 37 -2.97 -1.16 14.63
N ARG A 38 -3.96 -1.24 15.52
CA ARG A 38 -4.66 -2.51 15.79
C ARG A 38 -5.52 -2.94 14.59
N PRO A 39 -5.76 -4.22 14.32
CA PRO A 39 -6.77 -4.63 13.32
C PRO A 39 -8.15 -4.01 13.60
N PHE A 40 -8.96 -3.81 12.56
CA PHE A 40 -10.34 -3.41 12.78
C PHE A 40 -11.11 -4.66 13.20
N LYS A 41 -12.04 -4.54 14.16
CA LYS A 41 -12.88 -5.69 14.58
C LYS A 41 -13.64 -6.28 13.38
N THR A 42 -14.02 -5.44 12.42
CA THR A 42 -14.70 -5.86 11.19
C THR A 42 -13.80 -6.55 10.16
N ASP A 43 -12.50 -6.74 10.44
CA ASP A 43 -11.62 -7.58 9.64
C ASP A 43 -11.65 -9.06 10.09
N GLN A 44 -12.16 -9.35 11.29
CA GLN A 44 -12.21 -10.72 11.82
C GLN A 44 -13.12 -11.60 10.95
N GLY A 45 -12.62 -12.79 10.57
CA GLY A 45 -13.33 -13.74 9.71
C GLY A 45 -13.46 -13.34 8.24
N VAL A 46 -12.94 -12.17 7.82
CA VAL A 46 -13.06 -11.72 6.43
C VAL A 46 -11.92 -12.28 5.58
N LYS A 47 -12.27 -12.99 4.50
CA LYS A 47 -11.28 -13.54 3.56
C LYS A 47 -10.45 -12.43 2.92
N THR A 48 -9.14 -12.48 3.15
CA THR A 48 -8.19 -11.55 2.56
C THR A 48 -8.11 -11.68 1.04
N ARG A 49 -8.04 -10.54 0.35
CA ARG A 49 -7.89 -10.49 -1.13
C ARG A 49 -6.54 -9.90 -1.52
N THR A 50 -5.75 -10.68 -2.25
CA THR A 50 -4.46 -10.23 -2.79
C THR A 50 -4.63 -8.98 -3.66
N SER A 51 -3.75 -7.99 -3.47
CA SER A 51 -3.73 -6.76 -4.27
C SER A 51 -3.45 -7.05 -5.75
N LYS A 52 -4.09 -6.31 -6.66
CA LYS A 52 -3.76 -6.40 -8.09
C LYS A 52 -2.27 -6.11 -8.35
N TYR A 53 -1.71 -5.11 -7.67
CA TYR A 53 -0.31 -4.71 -7.80
C TYR A 53 0.65 -5.79 -7.29
N VAL A 54 0.27 -6.51 -6.23
CA VAL A 54 1.08 -7.64 -5.74
C VAL A 54 1.01 -8.83 -6.70
N ARG A 55 -0.15 -9.09 -7.32
CA ARG A 55 -0.25 -10.13 -8.37
C ARG A 55 0.59 -9.77 -9.59
N GLU A 56 0.50 -8.52 -10.07
CA GLU A 56 1.33 -8.01 -11.17
C GLU A 56 2.83 -8.10 -10.84
N TRP A 57 3.21 -7.73 -9.60
CA TRP A 57 4.56 -7.88 -9.10
C TRP A 57 5.02 -9.34 -9.15
N LYS A 58 4.26 -10.27 -8.56
CA LYS A 58 4.59 -11.70 -8.56
C LYS A 58 4.68 -12.28 -9.97
N LYS A 59 3.86 -11.81 -10.91
CA LYS A 59 3.93 -12.24 -12.31
C LYS A 59 5.24 -11.81 -12.97
N LYS A 60 5.74 -10.59 -12.68
CA LYS A 60 7.00 -10.06 -13.23
C LYS A 60 8.23 -10.61 -12.50
N PHE A 61 8.10 -10.83 -11.19
CA PHE A 61 9.19 -11.18 -10.29
C PHE A 61 8.74 -12.25 -9.29
N PRO A 62 8.58 -13.51 -9.73
CA PRO A 62 8.04 -14.58 -8.89
C PRO A 62 8.84 -14.82 -7.60
N ASN A 63 10.17 -14.67 -7.68
CA ASN A 63 11.09 -14.94 -6.57
C ASN A 63 11.51 -13.68 -5.80
N ALA A 64 11.02 -12.49 -6.16
CA ALA A 64 11.41 -11.24 -5.50
C ALA A 64 10.51 -10.95 -4.30
N HIS A 65 10.84 -11.56 -3.17
CA HIS A 65 10.14 -11.38 -1.89
C HIS A 65 10.84 -10.35 -0.99
N GLY A 66 10.06 -9.44 -0.38
CA GLY A 66 10.59 -8.44 0.52
C GLY A 66 11.11 -7.17 -0.17
N LEU A 67 11.37 -6.12 0.63
CA LEU A 67 11.71 -4.78 0.13
C LEU A 67 13.11 -4.73 -0.52
N GLN A 68 14.05 -5.55 -0.02
CA GLN A 68 15.38 -5.70 -0.59
C GLN A 68 15.30 -6.28 -2.00
N ALA A 69 14.51 -7.34 -2.19
CA ALA A 69 14.31 -7.92 -3.51
C ALA A 69 13.58 -6.95 -4.45
N TYR A 70 12.64 -6.16 -3.94
CA TYR A 70 11.99 -5.10 -4.71
C TYR A 70 13.01 -4.07 -5.20
N SER A 71 13.88 -3.61 -4.32
CA SER A 71 14.97 -2.67 -4.64
C SER A 71 15.93 -3.26 -5.67
N LYS A 72 16.36 -4.52 -5.49
CA LYS A 72 17.26 -5.21 -6.42
C LYS A 72 16.64 -5.39 -7.80
N ALA A 73 15.37 -5.80 -7.87
CA ALA A 73 14.67 -6.09 -9.12
C ALA A 73 14.44 -4.84 -9.98
N THR A 74 14.25 -3.66 -9.37
CA THR A 74 13.95 -2.42 -10.09
C THR A 74 15.10 -1.43 -10.13
N GLY A 75 16.15 -1.63 -9.34
CA GLY A 75 17.20 -0.64 -9.13
C GLY A 75 16.72 0.64 -8.42
N VAL A 76 15.52 0.65 -7.84
CA VAL A 76 15.04 1.75 -7.00
C VAL A 76 15.69 1.63 -5.62
N PRO A 77 16.28 2.71 -5.06
CA PRO A 77 16.96 2.63 -3.76
C PRO A 77 16.07 2.08 -2.64
N LEU A 78 16.60 1.15 -1.85
CA LEU A 78 15.87 0.51 -0.74
C LEU A 78 15.22 1.53 0.22
N PRO A 79 15.86 2.66 0.60
CA PRO A 79 15.21 3.66 1.45
C PRO A 79 13.92 4.23 0.83
N ILE A 80 13.85 4.38 -0.50
CA ILE A 80 12.66 4.86 -1.20
C ILE A 80 11.57 3.79 -1.24
N VAL A 81 11.93 2.52 -1.50
CA VAL A 81 11.00 1.39 -1.45
C VAL A 81 10.41 1.25 -0.05
N ARG A 82 11.25 1.33 0.98
CA ARG A 82 10.86 1.29 2.39
C ARG A 82 9.97 2.48 2.78
N ALA A 83 10.24 3.67 2.26
CA ALA A 83 9.40 4.83 2.51
C ALA A 83 7.96 4.64 1.97
N SER A 84 7.81 4.14 0.72
CA SER A 84 6.49 3.84 0.15
C SER A 84 5.76 2.75 0.95
N TYR A 85 6.49 1.69 1.32
CA TYR A 85 5.99 0.62 2.18
C TYR A 85 5.46 1.16 3.53
N ASN A 86 6.25 1.98 4.22
CA ASN A 86 5.89 2.59 5.50
C ASN A 86 4.68 3.51 5.38
N ARG A 87 4.56 4.30 4.30
CA ARG A 87 3.37 5.10 4.02
C ARG A 87 2.12 4.25 3.85
N GLY A 88 2.26 3.04 3.31
CA GLY A 88 1.17 2.08 3.19
C GLY A 88 0.72 1.59 4.56
N MET A 89 1.68 1.14 5.38
CA MET A 89 1.40 0.74 6.76
C MET A 89 0.78 1.88 7.60
N ALA A 90 1.22 3.13 7.37
CA ALA A 90 0.67 4.32 8.01
C ALA A 90 -0.77 4.61 7.58
N ALA A 91 -1.08 4.52 6.29
CA ALA A 91 -2.42 4.77 5.77
C ALA A 91 -3.44 3.74 6.26
N TRP A 92 -3.02 2.47 6.38
CA TRP A 92 -3.86 1.35 6.81
C TRP A 92 -4.60 1.64 8.13
N ARG A 93 -3.99 2.38 9.06
CA ARG A 93 -4.61 2.76 10.34
C ARG A 93 -5.95 3.49 10.19
N THR A 94 -6.11 4.24 9.11
CA THR A 94 -7.30 5.08 8.84
C THR A 94 -8.27 4.47 7.82
N GLY A 95 -7.92 3.33 7.24
CA GLY A 95 -8.79 2.63 6.30
C GLY A 95 -8.05 1.73 5.32
N HIS A 96 -8.66 0.59 5.03
CA HIS A 96 -8.16 -0.45 4.14
C HIS A 96 -9.30 -1.38 3.72
N ARG A 97 -9.03 -2.24 2.74
CA ARG A 97 -9.96 -3.32 2.35
C ARG A 97 -10.14 -4.28 3.54
N PRO A 98 -11.38 -4.73 3.82
CA PRO A 98 -11.64 -5.72 4.85
C PRO A 98 -10.72 -6.94 4.74
N GLY A 99 -10.17 -7.37 5.87
CA GLY A 99 -9.29 -8.53 5.96
C GLY A 99 -7.86 -8.32 5.43
N ALA A 100 -7.50 -7.14 4.90
CA ALA A 100 -6.13 -6.86 4.50
C ALA A 100 -5.24 -6.53 5.71
N THR A 101 -4.09 -7.19 5.84
CA THR A 101 -3.14 -6.89 6.93
C THR A 101 -2.36 -5.61 6.64
N GLN A 102 -1.80 -5.00 7.70
CA GLN A 102 -0.96 -3.81 7.58
C GLN A 102 0.22 -4.03 6.62
N GLN A 103 0.89 -5.17 6.75
CA GLN A 103 2.03 -5.57 5.91
C GLN A 103 1.61 -5.72 4.44
N GLN A 104 0.50 -6.42 4.17
CA GLN A 104 -0.04 -6.56 2.82
C GLN A 104 -0.38 -5.21 2.18
N TRP A 105 -0.83 -4.25 2.99
CA TRP A 105 -1.10 -2.88 2.53
C TRP A 105 0.18 -2.14 2.15
N GLY A 106 1.22 -2.25 2.98
CA GLY A 106 2.55 -1.71 2.71
C GLY A 106 3.13 -2.27 1.41
N TYR A 107 3.17 -3.60 1.26
CA TYR A 107 3.69 -4.25 0.06
C TYR A 107 2.88 -3.90 -1.18
N ALA A 108 1.55 -3.84 -1.07
CA ALA A 108 0.71 -3.44 -2.19
C ALA A 108 0.97 -2.00 -2.65
N ARG A 109 1.28 -1.10 -1.73
CA ARG A 109 1.63 0.29 -2.05
C ARG A 109 3.00 0.38 -2.72
N ALA A 110 4.02 -0.30 -2.17
CA ALA A 110 5.34 -0.36 -2.76
C ALA A 110 5.32 -0.99 -4.16
N ALA A 111 4.62 -2.11 -4.32
CA ALA A 111 4.42 -2.75 -5.63
C ALA A 111 3.73 -1.77 -6.61
N SER A 112 2.66 -1.10 -6.17
CA SER A 112 1.99 -0.08 -6.99
C SER A 112 2.90 1.09 -7.39
N MET A 113 3.89 1.46 -6.58
CA MET A 113 4.82 2.54 -6.95
C MET A 113 5.81 2.04 -7.99
N LEU A 114 6.32 0.82 -7.80
CA LEU A 114 7.36 0.23 -8.64
C LEU A 114 6.85 -0.24 -10.00
N THR A 115 5.61 -0.71 -10.09
CA THR A 115 5.00 -1.19 -11.34
C THR A 115 4.18 -0.11 -12.07
N CYS A 116 4.43 1.17 -11.78
CA CYS A 116 3.72 2.30 -12.37
C CYS A 116 2.19 2.21 -12.19
N GLY A 117 1.77 1.77 -11.01
CA GLY A 117 0.38 1.76 -10.57
C GLY A 117 -0.07 3.12 -10.01
N LYS A 118 -1.17 3.13 -9.25
CA LYS A 118 -1.80 4.39 -8.78
C LYS A 118 -0.87 5.23 -7.92
N THR A 119 -0.13 4.61 -6.99
CA THR A 119 0.73 5.35 -6.05
C THR A 119 1.93 6.00 -6.73
N HIS A 120 2.41 5.44 -7.84
CA HIS A 120 3.48 6.02 -8.66
C HIS A 120 3.16 7.46 -9.09
N TYR A 121 1.92 7.69 -9.55
CA TYR A 121 1.46 8.98 -10.09
C TYR A 121 0.75 9.87 -9.06
N THR A 122 0.55 9.38 -7.84
CA THR A 122 -0.21 10.11 -6.82
C THR A 122 0.56 10.18 -5.51
N THR A 123 0.19 9.35 -4.54
CA THR A 123 0.62 9.48 -3.14
C THR A 123 2.10 9.21 -2.89
N ASP A 124 2.82 8.63 -3.86
CA ASP A 124 4.26 8.39 -3.80
C ASP A 124 5.00 9.04 -5.00
N ALA A 125 4.38 10.01 -5.69
CA ALA A 125 5.02 10.69 -6.82
C ALA A 125 6.29 11.44 -6.42
N ASP A 126 6.35 11.98 -5.20
CA ASP A 126 7.56 12.60 -4.63
C ASP A 126 8.70 11.59 -4.46
N LEU A 127 8.38 10.36 -4.05
CA LEU A 127 9.34 9.27 -3.92
C LEU A 127 9.85 8.82 -5.29
N VAL A 128 8.98 8.77 -6.30
CA VAL A 128 9.37 8.49 -7.69
C VAL A 128 10.31 9.56 -8.22
N LYS A 129 10.01 10.86 -8.00
CA LYS A 129 10.89 11.97 -8.37
C LYS A 129 12.28 11.83 -7.74
N LYS A 130 12.34 11.49 -6.44
CA LYS A 130 13.60 11.21 -5.74
C LYS A 130 14.33 10.01 -6.31
N ALA A 131 13.63 8.91 -6.61
CA ALA A 131 14.23 7.70 -7.16
C ALA A 131 14.87 7.94 -8.54
N LYS A 132 14.21 8.71 -9.42
CA LYS A 132 14.69 9.03 -10.78
C LYS A 132 16.02 9.80 -10.82
N LYS A 133 16.52 10.29 -9.68
CA LYS A 133 17.89 10.82 -9.56
C LYS A 133 18.95 9.75 -9.80
N THR A 134 18.64 8.48 -9.53
CA THR A 134 19.52 7.34 -9.85
C THR A 134 19.26 6.82 -11.26
N SER A 135 20.31 6.48 -12.00
CA SER A 135 20.23 6.00 -13.38
C SER A 135 19.42 4.69 -13.49
N LYS A 136 19.65 3.73 -12.58
CA LYS A 136 18.96 2.44 -12.54
C LYS A 136 17.45 2.60 -12.36
N ALA A 137 17.01 3.38 -11.38
CA ALA A 137 15.58 3.63 -11.16
C ALA A 137 14.94 4.37 -12.34
N ARG A 138 15.65 5.34 -12.93
CA ARG A 138 15.17 6.07 -14.12
C ARG A 138 14.97 5.13 -15.30
N ALA A 139 15.95 4.27 -15.58
CA ALA A 139 15.86 3.26 -16.62
C ALA A 139 14.70 2.29 -16.38
N TRP A 140 14.53 1.82 -15.14
CA TRP A 140 13.41 0.96 -14.76
C TRP A 140 12.05 1.61 -15.03
N PHE A 141 11.84 2.84 -14.57
CA PHE A 141 10.56 3.53 -14.77
C PHE A 141 10.33 3.88 -16.24
N ARG A 142 11.36 4.24 -17.01
CA ARG A 142 11.23 4.46 -18.45
C ARG A 142 10.82 3.18 -19.19
N LYS A 143 11.35 2.03 -18.78
CA LYS A 143 11.00 0.72 -19.36
C LYS A 143 9.60 0.25 -18.96
N THR A 144 9.21 0.50 -17.71
CA THR A 144 8.03 -0.14 -17.10
C THR A 144 6.77 0.69 -17.23
N CYS A 145 6.88 2.01 -17.12
CA CYS A 145 5.74 2.90 -17.25
C CYS A 145 5.41 3.02 -18.74
N LYS A 146 4.19 2.65 -19.11
CA LYS A 146 3.68 2.94 -20.45
C LYS A 146 3.55 4.46 -20.55
N ASN A 147 4.13 5.04 -21.60
CA ASN A 147 3.82 6.42 -21.99
C ASN A 147 2.32 6.51 -22.32
#